data_AF-A0A450S7D8-F1
#
_entry.id   AF-A0A450S7D8-F1
#
_cell.length_a   1.000
_cell.length_b   1.000
_cell.length_c   1.000
_cell.angle_alpha   90.00
_cell.angle_beta   90.00
_cell.angle_gamma   90.00
#
_symmetry.space_group_name_H-M   'P 1'
#
loop_
_entity.id
_entity.type
_entity.pdbx_description
1 polymer ?
#
loop_
_entity_poly.entity_id
_entity_poly.type
_entity_poly.pdbx_seq_one_letter_code
_entity_poly.pdbx_strand_id
1 'polypeptide(L)'
;MPTHCRYLLEKDTPDTLVLAILCNFGEHNHQAVVNHIFTRLQSLLGNDHKRFREYVEMLHVLSVNRDIDKEIKEAEKMLTQVDIERIPAYQLGMERGMERGIEEGIELGQGKGEALFFLRLLGHKFGPVPAVLEERIGNARHEELALWGQRVLNAKTFDEVFSSS
;
A
#
# COMPACT_ATOMS: atom_id res chain seq x y z
N MET A 1 -6.18 27.66 36.04
CA MET A 1 -4.83 28.08 35.58
C MET A 1 -4.68 27.78 34.09
N PRO A 2 -5.04 28.71 33.18
CA PRO A 2 -4.93 28.53 31.73
C PRO A 2 -3.61 29.04 31.11
N THR A 3 -2.73 29.68 31.90
CA THR A 3 -1.59 30.47 31.41
C THR A 3 -0.37 29.67 30.95
N HIS A 4 -0.32 28.35 31.17
CA HIS A 4 0.87 27.55 30.86
C HIS A 4 0.96 27.14 29.38
N CYS A 5 -0.16 26.87 28.71
CA CYS A 5 -0.16 26.31 27.36
C CYS A 5 0.27 27.32 26.30
N ARG A 6 -0.26 28.54 26.38
CA ARG A 6 0.13 29.62 25.47
C ARG A 6 1.63 29.92 25.57
N TYR A 7 2.15 29.98 26.79
CA TYR A 7 3.58 30.19 27.03
C TYR A 7 4.45 29.09 26.40
N LEU A 8 4.07 27.81 26.53
CA LEU A 8 4.81 26.69 25.95
C LEU A 8 4.81 26.71 24.42
N LEU A 9 3.67 27.05 23.81
CA LEU A 9 3.54 27.17 22.35
C LEU A 9 4.33 28.38 21.81
N GLU A 10 4.26 29.53 22.49
CA GLU A 10 4.99 30.75 22.10
C GLU A 10 6.51 30.60 22.17
N LYS A 11 7.02 29.73 23.05
CA LYS A 11 8.46 29.44 23.13
C LYS A 11 9.01 28.72 21.90
N ASP A 12 8.16 27.98 21.18
CA ASP A 12 8.47 27.35 19.88
C ASP A 12 9.80 26.57 19.86
N THR A 13 10.09 25.84 20.94
CA THR A 13 11.21 24.90 21.01
C THR A 13 10.69 23.47 21.01
N PRO A 14 11.48 22.47 20.55
CA PRO A 14 11.04 21.08 20.53
C PRO A 14 10.52 20.58 21.89
N ASP A 15 11.23 20.89 22.98
CA ASP A 15 10.87 20.45 24.32
C ASP A 15 9.58 21.13 24.81
N THR A 16 9.41 22.43 24.55
CA THR A 16 8.18 23.14 24.96
C THR A 16 6.97 22.72 24.13
N LEU A 17 7.17 22.43 22.84
CA LEU A 17 6.12 21.94 21.95
C LEU A 17 5.64 20.55 22.35
N VAL A 18 6.55 19.64 22.70
CA VAL A 18 6.19 18.31 23.23
C VAL A 18 5.45 18.42 24.56
N LEU A 19 5.92 19.27 25.49
CA LEU A 19 5.21 19.49 26.75
C LEU A 19 3.84 20.13 26.57
N ALA A 20 3.64 20.94 25.53
CA ALA A 20 2.35 21.57 25.24
C ALA A 20 1.24 20.55 24.95
N ILE A 21 1.56 19.30 24.59
CA ILE A 21 0.55 18.25 24.35
C ILE A 21 -0.24 17.88 25.62
N LEU A 22 0.39 18.02 26.79
CA LEU A 22 -0.22 17.72 28.10
C LEU A 22 -1.24 18.78 28.52
N CYS A 23 -1.30 19.88 27.79
CA CYS A 23 -1.87 21.13 28.24
C CYS A 23 -3.37 21.21 27.91
N ASN A 24 -4.23 21.66 28.82
CA ASN A 24 -5.68 21.72 28.53
C ASN A 24 -5.94 22.79 27.47
N PHE A 25 -6.45 22.37 26.31
CA PHE A 25 -6.66 23.25 25.16
C PHE A 25 -7.93 24.12 25.32
N GLY A 26 -8.79 23.85 26.30
CA GLY A 26 -9.98 24.66 26.58
C GLY A 26 -10.95 24.70 25.40
N GLU A 27 -11.41 25.88 25.00
CA GLU A 27 -12.30 26.07 23.83
C GLU A 27 -11.55 26.07 22.49
N HIS A 28 -10.23 25.89 22.48
CA HIS A 28 -9.47 25.86 21.23
C HIS A 28 -9.74 24.54 20.51
N ASN A 29 -9.74 24.59 19.18
CA ASN A 29 -9.85 23.38 18.37
C ASN A 29 -8.63 22.48 18.64
N HIS A 30 -8.84 21.35 19.29
CA HIS A 30 -7.78 20.40 19.67
C HIS A 30 -6.96 19.96 18.46
N GLN A 31 -7.61 19.66 17.35
CA GLN A 31 -6.93 19.27 16.11
C GLN A 31 -6.00 20.37 15.60
N ALA A 32 -6.44 21.64 15.64
CA ALA A 32 -5.62 22.75 15.17
C ALA A 32 -4.35 22.93 16.02
N VAL A 33 -4.45 22.74 17.35
CA VAL A 33 -3.30 22.82 18.25
C VAL A 33 -2.33 21.65 18.02
N VAL A 34 -2.85 20.43 17.89
CA VAL A 34 -2.03 19.23 17.62
C VAL A 34 -1.32 19.35 16.27
N ASN A 35 -2.04 19.74 15.21
CA ASN A 35 -1.45 19.98 13.89
C ASN A 35 -0.34 21.03 13.95
N HIS A 36 -0.57 22.13 14.67
CA HIS A 36 0.44 23.16 14.85
C HIS A 36 1.71 22.60 15.51
N ILE A 37 1.59 21.86 16.61
CA ILE A 37 2.72 21.24 17.31
C ILE A 37 3.54 20.35 16.36
N PHE A 38 2.86 19.44 15.65
CA PHE A 38 3.50 18.53 14.69
C PHE A 38 4.20 19.26 13.55
N THR A 39 3.56 20.27 12.95
CA THR A 39 4.17 21.09 11.89
C THR A 39 5.38 21.88 12.39
N ARG A 40 5.34 22.43 13.61
CA ARG A 40 6.49 23.14 14.19
C ARG A 40 7.65 22.19 14.47
N LEU A 41 7.39 21.01 15.05
CA LEU A 41 8.41 19.98 15.25
C LEU A 41 9.07 19.56 13.93
N GLN A 42 8.28 19.36 12.87
CA GLN A 42 8.82 19.04 11.55
C GLN A 42 9.66 20.20 10.99
N SER A 43 9.21 21.45 11.14
CA SER A 43 9.96 22.62 10.69
C SER A 43 11.29 22.80 11.43
N LEU A 44 11.33 22.47 12.72
CA LEU A 44 12.51 22.65 13.57
C LEU A 44 13.52 21.50 13.46
N LEU A 45 13.03 20.27 13.23
CA LEU A 45 13.82 19.05 13.30
C LEU A 45 13.86 18.27 11.96
N GLY A 46 13.21 18.77 10.91
CA GLY A 46 13.07 18.05 9.63
C GLY A 46 14.38 17.67 8.94
N ASN A 47 15.47 18.39 9.24
CA ASN A 47 16.82 18.07 8.75
C ASN A 47 17.52 16.97 9.57
N ASP A 48 17.04 16.66 10.78
CA ASP A 48 17.55 15.61 11.67
C ASP A 48 16.43 14.60 11.96
N HIS A 49 16.24 13.67 11.01
CA HIS A 49 15.18 12.67 11.09
C HIS A 49 15.26 11.78 12.34
N LYS A 50 16.46 11.58 12.91
CA LYS A 50 16.59 10.80 14.15
C LYS A 50 15.98 11.58 15.30
N ARG A 51 16.39 12.83 15.45
CA ARG A 51 15.88 13.71 16.51
C ARG A 51 14.40 13.99 16.34
N PHE A 52 13.92 14.20 15.12
CA PHE A 52 12.48 14.35 14.86
C PHE A 52 11.67 13.14 15.37
N ARG A 53 12.13 11.91 15.06
CA ARG A 53 11.47 10.69 15.56
C ARG A 53 11.46 10.61 17.09
N GLU A 54 12.59 10.91 17.74
CA GLU A 54 12.67 10.92 19.21
C GLU A 54 11.63 11.87 19.83
N TYR A 55 11.44 13.07 19.27
CA TYR A 55 10.45 14.03 19.76
C TYR A 55 9.00 13.61 19.49
N VAL A 56 8.72 12.97 18.35
CA VAL A 56 7.40 12.40 18.05
C VAL A 56 7.06 11.25 18.99
N GLU A 57 8.02 10.37 19.30
CA GLU A 57 7.84 9.30 20.29
C GLU A 57 7.52 9.85 21.69
N MET A 58 8.25 10.87 22.13
CA MET A 58 7.96 11.55 23.39
C MET A 58 6.55 12.16 23.38
N LEU A 59 6.15 12.80 22.28
CA LEU A 59 4.82 13.36 22.14
C LEU A 59 3.74 12.28 22.26
N HIS A 60 3.92 11.12 21.63
CA HIS A 60 2.99 9.99 21.77
C HIS A 60 2.87 9.52 23.21
N VAL A 61 3.99 9.27 23.88
CA VAL A 61 3.99 8.83 25.29
C VAL A 61 3.25 9.82 26.18
N LEU A 62 3.48 11.13 25.98
CA LEU A 62 2.79 12.16 26.75
C LEU A 62 1.31 12.27 26.39
N SER A 63 0.96 12.08 25.12
CA SER A 63 -0.42 12.13 24.64
C SER A 63 -1.30 11.00 25.18
N VAL A 64 -0.75 9.85 25.56
CA VAL A 64 -1.52 8.75 26.17
C VAL A 64 -2.20 9.18 27.49
N ASN A 65 -1.68 10.20 28.16
CA ASN A 65 -2.32 10.79 29.35
C ASN A 65 -3.53 11.69 29.00
N ARG A 66 -3.95 11.69 27.73
CA ARG A 66 -4.98 12.56 27.16
C ARG A 66 -5.86 11.73 26.21
N ASP A 67 -7.17 11.98 26.24
CA ASP A 67 -8.11 11.40 25.27
C ASP A 67 -8.07 12.20 23.95
N ILE A 68 -6.92 12.19 23.27
CA ILE A 68 -6.66 12.94 22.01
C ILE A 68 -6.07 12.06 20.90
N ASP A 69 -6.20 10.74 21.02
CA ASP A 69 -5.62 9.76 20.07
C ASP A 69 -6.08 9.99 18.63
N LYS A 70 -7.31 10.50 18.45
CA LYS A 70 -7.85 10.81 17.12
C LYS A 70 -7.09 11.98 16.50
N GLU A 71 -6.86 13.03 17.27
CA GLU A 71 -6.15 14.22 16.83
C GLU A 71 -4.69 13.92 16.47
N ILE A 72 -4.03 13.07 17.27
CA ILE A 72 -2.68 12.56 16.99
C ILE A 72 -2.65 11.83 15.64
N LYS A 73 -3.53 10.85 15.44
CA LYS A 73 -3.58 10.05 14.20
C LYS A 73 -3.83 10.90 12.96
N GLU A 74 -4.71 11.90 13.05
CA GLU A 74 -4.97 12.80 11.92
C GLU A 74 -3.77 13.71 11.63
N ALA A 75 -3.06 14.21 12.65
CA ALA A 75 -1.86 15.02 12.45
C ALA A 75 -0.71 14.20 11.82
N GLU A 76 -0.54 12.94 12.21
CA GLU A 76 0.46 12.04 11.60
C GLU A 76 0.15 11.75 10.13
N LYS A 77 -1.12 11.54 9.77
CA LYS A 77 -1.53 11.37 8.37
C LYS A 77 -1.16 12.59 7.53
N MET A 78 -1.30 13.80 8.08
CA MET A 78 -0.90 15.03 7.39
C MET A 78 0.62 15.11 7.15
N LEU A 79 1.43 14.66 8.10
CA LEU A 79 2.90 14.70 7.99
C LEU A 79 3.46 13.61 7.05
N THR A 80 2.90 12.42 7.12
CA THR A 80 3.34 11.24 6.35
C THR A 80 3.16 11.41 4.84
N GLN A 81 2.16 12.20 4.42
CA GLN A 81 1.94 12.53 3.01
C GLN A 81 3.04 13.43 2.40
N VAL A 82 3.83 14.14 3.21
CA VAL A 82 4.81 15.12 2.71
C VAL A 82 6.26 14.60 2.74
N ASP A 83 6.59 13.65 3.63
CA ASP A 83 8.00 13.23 3.85
C ASP A 83 8.35 11.79 3.45
N ILE A 84 7.41 10.84 3.42
CA ILE A 84 7.75 9.44 3.11
C ILE A 84 8.19 9.28 1.65
N GLU A 85 7.53 10.00 0.74
CA GLU A 85 7.84 9.98 -0.71
C GLU A 85 9.22 10.56 -1.05
N ARG A 86 9.86 11.28 -0.12
CA ARG A 86 11.20 11.86 -0.30
C ARG A 86 12.32 10.96 0.22
N ILE A 87 12.00 9.89 0.94
CA ILE A 87 12.98 8.95 1.48
C ILE A 87 13.48 8.05 0.32
N PRO A 88 14.79 8.04 0.00
CA PRO A 88 15.30 7.25 -1.13
C PRO A 88 14.97 5.75 -1.04
N ALA A 89 14.97 5.18 0.17
CA ALA A 89 14.59 3.79 0.40
C ALA A 89 13.11 3.50 0.08
N TYR A 90 12.22 4.47 0.31
CA TYR A 90 10.80 4.34 -0.02
C TYR A 90 10.58 4.44 -1.53
N GLN A 91 11.23 5.41 -2.20
CA GLN A 91 11.19 5.54 -3.66
C GLN A 91 11.65 4.25 -4.34
N LEU A 92 12.79 3.71 -3.93
CA LEU A 92 13.31 2.44 -4.45
C LEU A 92 12.37 1.26 -4.16
N GLY A 93 11.73 1.24 -2.99
CA GLY A 93 10.72 0.23 -2.65
C GLY A 93 9.49 0.30 -3.55
N MET A 94 9.00 1.52 -3.82
CA MET A 94 7.86 1.77 -4.70
C MET A 94 8.17 1.42 -6.16
N GLU A 95 9.33 1.82 -6.67
CA GLU A 95 9.78 1.48 -8.03
C GLU A 95 9.82 -0.05 -8.21
N ARG A 96 10.50 -0.77 -7.32
CA ARG A 96 10.58 -2.24 -7.36
C ARG A 96 9.23 -2.92 -7.15
N GLY A 97 8.35 -2.33 -6.37
CA GLY A 97 6.99 -2.84 -6.16
C GLY A 97 6.15 -2.71 -7.42
N MET A 98 6.25 -1.55 -8.08
CA MET A 98 5.54 -1.26 -9.32
C MET A 98 6.05 -2.09 -10.49
N GLU A 99 7.38 -2.22 -10.64
CA GLU A 99 7.98 -3.09 -11.66
C GLU A 99 7.49 -4.54 -11.51
N ARG A 100 7.59 -5.13 -10.31
CA ARG A 100 7.11 -6.49 -10.06
C ARG A 100 5.61 -6.63 -10.28
N GLY A 101 4.80 -5.67 -9.82
CA GLY A 101 3.35 -5.72 -10.01
C GLY A 101 2.94 -5.63 -11.48
N ILE A 102 3.67 -4.87 -12.30
CA ILE A 102 3.46 -4.81 -13.75
C ILE A 102 3.86 -6.13 -14.40
N GLU A 103 5.02 -6.68 -14.05
CA GLU A 103 5.52 -7.94 -14.58
C GLU A 103 4.55 -9.10 -14.28
N GLU A 104 4.19 -9.29 -13.01
CA GLU A 104 3.21 -10.30 -12.58
C GLU A 104 1.84 -10.10 -13.25
N GLY A 105 1.42 -8.83 -13.40
CA GLY A 105 0.16 -8.48 -14.06
C GLY A 105 0.16 -8.83 -15.55
N ILE A 106 1.28 -8.60 -16.25
CA ILE A 106 1.46 -8.96 -17.66
C ILE A 106 1.44 -10.48 -17.82
N GLU A 107 2.21 -11.22 -17.03
CA GLU A 107 2.27 -12.69 -17.10
C GLU A 107 0.89 -13.31 -16.86
N LEU A 108 0.19 -12.87 -15.80
CA LEU A 108 -1.17 -13.36 -15.50
C LEU A 108 -2.15 -13.02 -16.63
N GLY A 109 -2.04 -11.81 -17.19
CA GLY A 109 -2.86 -11.36 -18.31
C GLY A 109 -2.64 -12.19 -19.57
N GLN A 110 -1.38 -12.48 -19.89
CA GLN A 110 -1.00 -13.32 -21.02
C GLN A 110 -1.53 -14.76 -20.86
N GLY A 111 -1.32 -15.39 -19.70
CA GLY A 111 -1.82 -16.75 -19.44
C GLY A 111 -3.34 -16.85 -19.52
N LYS A 112 -4.08 -15.89 -18.94
CA LYS A 112 -5.55 -15.82 -19.09
C LYS A 112 -5.97 -15.62 -20.53
N GLY A 113 -5.26 -14.77 -21.28
CA GLY A 113 -5.53 -14.53 -22.69
C GLY A 113 -5.34 -15.79 -23.55
N GLU A 114 -4.26 -16.52 -23.32
CA GLU A 114 -3.95 -17.77 -24.02
C GLU A 114 -4.99 -18.85 -23.73
N ALA A 115 -5.34 -19.06 -22.46
CA ALA A 115 -6.37 -20.01 -22.04
C ALA A 115 -7.74 -19.69 -22.67
N LEU A 116 -8.16 -18.42 -22.64
CA LEU A 116 -9.43 -17.98 -23.25
C LEU A 116 -9.42 -18.15 -24.77
N PHE A 117 -8.30 -17.85 -25.42
CA PHE A 117 -8.15 -18.06 -26.85
C PHE A 117 -8.24 -19.56 -27.20
N PHE A 118 -7.55 -20.40 -26.42
CA PHE A 118 -7.56 -21.85 -26.62
C PHE A 118 -8.96 -22.46 -26.44
N LEU A 119 -9.71 -22.01 -25.43
CA LEU A 119 -11.11 -22.41 -25.24
C LEU A 119 -12.00 -22.07 -26.43
N ARG A 120 -11.85 -20.86 -27.00
CA ARG A 120 -12.60 -20.46 -28.21
C ARG A 120 -12.25 -21.33 -29.40
N LEU A 121 -10.96 -21.65 -29.59
CA LEU A 121 -10.49 -22.51 -30.66
C LEU A 121 -11.08 -23.93 -30.54
N LEU A 122 -11.05 -24.50 -29.34
CA LEU A 122 -11.65 -25.79 -29.04
C LEU A 122 -13.17 -25.78 -29.27
N GLY A 123 -13.85 -24.73 -28.79
CA GLY A 123 -15.27 -24.49 -29.01
C GLY A 123 -15.65 -24.49 -30.49
N HIS A 124 -14.83 -23.83 -31.31
CA HIS A 124 -15.03 -23.77 -32.76
C HIS A 124 -14.76 -25.11 -33.46
N LYS A 125 -13.77 -25.87 -33.00
CA LYS A 125 -13.33 -27.11 -33.67
C LYS A 125 -14.15 -28.34 -33.28
N PHE A 126 -14.52 -28.45 -32.02
CA PHE A 126 -15.16 -29.65 -31.46
C PHE A 126 -16.59 -29.39 -30.94
N GLY A 127 -17.04 -28.14 -30.89
CA GLY A 127 -18.30 -27.76 -30.26
C GLY A 127 -18.14 -27.43 -28.78
N PRO A 128 -19.23 -27.37 -28.00
CA PRO A 128 -19.22 -26.93 -26.60
C PRO A 128 -18.14 -27.62 -25.76
N VAL A 129 -17.33 -26.83 -25.04
CA VAL A 129 -16.26 -27.34 -24.18
C VAL A 129 -16.87 -27.75 -22.82
N PRO A 130 -16.66 -28.99 -22.35
CA PRO A 130 -17.09 -29.40 -21.02
C PRO A 130 -16.47 -28.53 -19.91
N ALA A 131 -17.26 -28.18 -18.88
CA ALA A 131 -16.82 -27.32 -17.77
C ALA A 131 -15.54 -27.81 -17.07
N VAL A 132 -15.35 -29.13 -16.96
CA VAL A 132 -14.14 -29.74 -16.38
C VAL A 132 -12.87 -29.37 -17.19
N LEU A 133 -13.00 -29.28 -18.52
CA LEU A 133 -11.89 -28.86 -19.39
C LEU A 133 -11.69 -27.35 -19.34
N GLU A 134 -12.75 -26.56 -19.18
CA GLU A 134 -12.64 -25.11 -18.96
C GLU A 134 -11.82 -24.80 -17.69
N GLU A 135 -12.14 -25.47 -16.59
CA GLU A 135 -11.40 -25.32 -15.33
C GLU A 135 -9.94 -25.79 -15.45
N ARG A 136 -9.71 -26.93 -16.12
CA ARG A 136 -8.35 -27.43 -16.36
C ARG A 136 -7.51 -26.47 -17.20
N ILE A 137 -8.09 -25.87 -18.25
CA ILE A 137 -7.42 -24.92 -19.13
C ILE A 137 -7.17 -23.59 -18.41
N GLY A 138 -8.13 -23.10 -17.63
CA GLY A 138 -8.00 -21.86 -16.87
C GLY A 138 -6.89 -21.88 -15.82
N ASN A 139 -6.51 -23.07 -15.34
CA ASN A 139 -5.44 -23.27 -14.36
C ASN A 139 -4.17 -23.87 -14.96
N ALA A 140 -4.12 -24.08 -16.28
CA ALA A 140 -2.97 -24.69 -16.95
C ALA A 140 -1.78 -23.73 -16.99
N ARG A 141 -0.57 -24.27 -16.92
CA ARG A 141 0.65 -23.49 -17.15
C ARG A 141 0.83 -23.21 -18.64
N HIS A 142 1.62 -22.18 -18.96
CA HIS A 142 1.92 -21.78 -20.33
C HIS A 142 2.43 -22.95 -21.19
N GLU A 143 3.30 -23.81 -20.64
CA GLU A 143 3.86 -24.95 -21.38
C GLU A 143 2.80 -26.02 -21.72
N GLU A 144 1.79 -26.18 -20.87
CA GLU A 144 0.69 -27.11 -21.10
C GLU A 144 -0.24 -26.60 -22.21
N LEU A 145 -0.58 -25.31 -22.17
CA LEU A 145 -1.38 -24.65 -23.21
C LEU A 145 -0.68 -24.70 -24.58
N ALA A 146 0.64 -24.44 -24.62
CA ALA A 146 1.43 -24.53 -25.83
C ALA A 146 1.44 -25.95 -26.43
N LEU A 147 1.60 -26.98 -25.58
CA LEU A 147 1.56 -28.38 -26.01
C LEU A 147 0.18 -28.76 -26.57
N TRP A 148 -0.89 -28.42 -25.87
CA TRP A 148 -2.25 -28.68 -26.34
C TRP A 148 -2.58 -27.89 -27.61
N GLY A 149 -2.05 -26.66 -27.74
CA GLY A 149 -2.12 -25.83 -28.94
C GLY A 149 -1.45 -26.45 -30.17
N GLN A 150 -0.40 -27.25 -30.00
CA GLN A 150 0.17 -28.02 -31.11
C GLN A 150 -0.69 -29.24 -31.46
N ARG A 151 -1.19 -29.95 -30.44
CA ARG A 151 -2.00 -31.16 -30.63
C ARG A 151 -3.35 -30.88 -31.27
N VAL A 152 -3.99 -29.76 -30.92
CA VAL A 152 -5.32 -29.39 -31.43
C VAL A 152 -5.34 -29.28 -32.97
N LEU A 153 -4.19 -29.00 -33.59
CA LEU A 153 -4.08 -28.90 -35.06
C LEU A 153 -4.43 -30.21 -35.76
N ASN A 154 -4.11 -31.36 -35.16
CA ASN A 154 -4.28 -32.68 -35.78
C ASN A 154 -5.31 -33.56 -35.06
N ALA A 155 -5.58 -33.29 -33.77
CA ALA A 155 -6.50 -34.08 -32.96
C ALA A 155 -7.92 -34.12 -33.54
N LYS A 156 -8.64 -35.22 -33.42
CA LYS A 156 -10.04 -35.36 -33.82
C LYS A 156 -11.01 -35.25 -32.66
N THR A 157 -10.52 -35.38 -31.44
CA THR A 157 -11.31 -35.37 -30.20
C THR A 157 -10.61 -34.55 -29.12
N PHE A 158 -11.35 -34.20 -28.06
CA PHE A 158 -10.76 -33.58 -26.87
C PHE A 158 -9.70 -34.50 -26.22
N ASP A 159 -9.97 -35.80 -26.13
CA ASP A 159 -9.05 -36.76 -25.48
C ASP A 159 -7.68 -36.82 -26.15
N GLU A 160 -7.63 -36.72 -27.49
CA GLU A 160 -6.37 -36.67 -28.24
C GLU A 160 -5.55 -35.41 -27.94
N VAL A 161 -6.19 -34.29 -27.61
CA VAL A 161 -5.52 -33.05 -27.22
C VAL A 161 -4.91 -33.17 -25.83
N PHE A 162 -5.68 -33.69 -24.88
CA PHE A 162 -5.34 -33.67 -23.45
C PHE A 162 -4.66 -34.94 -22.92
N SER A 163 -4.36 -35.91 -23.79
CA SER A 163 -3.66 -37.14 -23.44
C SER A 163 -2.37 -36.85 -22.68
N SER A 164 -2.09 -37.57 -21.61
CA SER A 164 -0.75 -37.57 -21.02
C SER A 164 0.20 -38.17 -22.04
N SER A 165 1.31 -37.46 -22.34
CA SER A 165 2.40 -38.01 -23.15
C SER A 165 2.91 -39.32 -22.57
#